data_AF-A0A5B9Y3D4-F1
#
_entry.id   AF-A0A5B9Y3D4-F1
#
_cell.length_a   1.000
_cell.length_b   1.000
_cell.length_c   1.000
_cell.angle_alpha   90.00
_cell.angle_beta   90.00
_cell.angle_gamma   90.00
#
_symmetry.space_group_name_H-M   'P 1'
#
loop_
_entity.id
_entity.type
_entity.pdbx_description
1 polymer ?
#
loop_
_entity_poly.entity_id
_entity_poly.type
_entity_poly.pdbx_seq_one_letter_code
_entity_poly.pdbx_strand_id
1 'polypeptide(L)'
;MNKKSVKIQDEINQLEKEDFSVLDKEHGFMVAGILGGFSAAIHKMEYLFIKQILLGVLGGIILAAGYTAVVFATVTKPGMDPIFLGILFPGCIITITFLGGGLYTSHVVSTIPTIKKTIFVEDYLKGILGVLLGNFLGTLFFVIIFTLAGAHTNSAVFAKAYSMGIHKMFEAGESNSAKTIVISVIAVFASGILCNIMVSSTLPLTSASKNTLAPFFLFLFPIAFFVISGYQHAPANTFFLWMMISENIFHFGSDALQNTYHINEQWVDIVKYIFINLIPAILGNWVGGAIILPGILHLINSDITNVFFKKERLKFLNHQLGRIQEKEEAKKLKLEQKAKNKSVKKL
;
A
#
# COMPACT_ATOMS: atom_id res chain seq x y z
N MET A 1 -15.12 13.67 35.30
CA MET A 1 -14.55 13.50 33.94
C MET A 1 -13.48 14.54 33.71
N ASN A 2 -12.35 14.18 33.08
CA ASN A 2 -11.32 15.15 32.72
C ASN A 2 -11.81 16.07 31.56
N LYS A 3 -11.15 17.22 31.35
CA LYS A 3 -11.51 18.23 30.32
C LYS A 3 -11.58 17.66 28.89
N LYS A 4 -10.78 16.63 28.59
CA LYS A 4 -10.77 15.95 27.29
C LYS A 4 -12.01 15.07 27.11
N SER A 5 -12.42 14.34 28.13
CA SER A 5 -13.63 13.51 28.10
C SER A 5 -14.90 14.34 27.96
N VAL A 6 -14.96 15.52 28.60
CA VAL A 6 -16.09 16.46 28.44
C VAL A 6 -16.20 16.91 26.98
N LYS A 7 -15.09 17.39 26.39
CA LYS A 7 -15.09 17.81 24.98
C LYS A 7 -15.50 16.69 24.01
N ILE A 8 -15.06 15.47 24.26
CA ILE A 8 -15.45 14.29 23.46
C ILE A 8 -16.96 14.03 23.59
N GLN A 9 -17.49 14.06 24.81
CA GLN A 9 -18.93 13.87 25.06
C GLN A 9 -19.77 14.96 24.39
N ASP A 10 -19.33 16.21 24.42
CA ASP A 10 -20.03 17.32 23.76
C ASP A 10 -20.10 17.11 22.23
N GLU A 11 -19.01 16.65 21.62
CA GLU A 11 -18.96 16.34 20.17
C GLU A 11 -19.85 15.14 19.83
N ILE A 12 -19.89 14.10 20.68
CA ILE A 12 -20.82 12.95 20.54
C ILE A 12 -22.26 13.44 20.56
N ASN A 13 -22.65 14.22 21.58
CA ASN A 13 -24.02 14.72 21.74
C ASN A 13 -24.46 15.61 20.56
N GLN A 14 -23.54 16.27 19.87
CA GLN A 14 -23.83 17.03 18.66
C GLN A 14 -24.06 16.10 17.46
N LEU A 15 -23.19 15.10 17.27
CA LEU A 15 -23.29 14.15 16.17
C LEU A 15 -24.48 13.21 16.27
N GLU A 16 -24.94 12.87 17.48
CA GLU A 16 -26.14 12.05 17.69
C GLU A 16 -27.45 12.71 17.23
N LYS A 17 -27.43 14.03 17.02
CA LYS A 17 -28.59 14.79 16.49
C LYS A 17 -28.66 14.81 14.98
N GLU A 18 -27.61 14.36 14.29
CA GLU A 18 -27.56 14.33 12.82
C GLU A 18 -28.42 13.20 12.26
N ASP A 19 -29.06 13.43 11.11
CA ASP A 19 -29.79 12.40 10.40
C ASP A 19 -28.85 11.59 9.50
N PHE A 20 -28.66 10.31 9.84
CA PHE A 20 -27.84 9.38 9.08
C PHE A 20 -28.64 8.49 8.11
N SER A 21 -29.97 8.63 8.04
CA SER A 21 -30.86 7.77 7.25
C SER A 21 -30.53 7.74 5.76
N VAL A 22 -29.91 8.81 5.24
CA VAL A 22 -29.45 8.88 3.85
C VAL A 22 -28.44 7.78 3.52
N LEU A 23 -27.66 7.31 4.50
CA LEU A 23 -26.65 6.25 4.31
C LEU A 23 -27.25 4.84 4.29
N ASP A 24 -28.48 4.68 4.79
CA ASP A 24 -29.15 3.38 4.87
C ASP A 24 -29.98 3.10 3.60
N LYS A 25 -30.09 4.09 2.69
CA LYS A 25 -30.76 3.94 1.39
C LYS A 25 -29.91 3.09 0.45
N GLU A 26 -30.56 2.41 -0.50
CA GLU A 26 -29.82 1.82 -1.61
C GLU A 26 -29.19 2.90 -2.47
N HIS A 27 -27.92 2.68 -2.80
CA HIS A 27 -27.10 3.61 -3.55
C HIS A 27 -26.63 2.98 -4.85
N GLY A 28 -26.53 3.80 -5.90
CA GLY A 28 -25.87 3.39 -7.14
C GLY A 28 -24.42 3.02 -6.91
N PHE A 29 -23.84 2.28 -7.86
CA PHE A 29 -22.48 1.71 -7.78
C PHE A 29 -21.40 2.73 -7.39
N MET A 30 -21.51 3.98 -7.84
CA MET A 30 -20.56 5.05 -7.53
C MET A 30 -20.50 5.34 -6.02
N VAL A 31 -21.67 5.59 -5.42
CA VAL A 31 -21.79 5.94 -4.00
C VAL A 31 -21.51 4.72 -3.13
N ALA A 32 -22.04 3.55 -3.49
CA ALA A 32 -21.75 2.31 -2.78
C ALA A 32 -20.24 2.00 -2.78
N GLY A 33 -19.58 2.21 -3.92
CA GLY A 33 -18.15 2.04 -4.08
C GLY A 33 -17.33 2.94 -3.16
N ILE A 34 -17.56 4.26 -3.19
CA ILE A 34 -16.76 5.19 -2.37
C ILE A 34 -17.00 5.01 -0.86
N LEU A 35 -18.25 4.79 -0.43
CA LEU A 35 -18.57 4.57 0.98
C LEU A 35 -17.97 3.26 1.49
N GLY A 36 -18.12 2.17 0.73
CA GLY A 36 -17.52 0.89 1.08
C GLY A 36 -15.98 0.93 1.04
N GLY A 37 -15.41 1.66 0.07
CA GLY A 37 -13.96 1.87 -0.01
C GLY A 37 -13.40 2.58 1.21
N PHE A 38 -14.05 3.68 1.67
CA PHE A 38 -13.65 4.35 2.90
C PHE A 38 -13.90 3.50 4.15
N SER A 39 -15.00 2.77 4.21
CA SER A 39 -15.28 1.84 5.31
C SER A 39 -14.20 0.76 5.42
N ALA A 40 -13.83 0.13 4.30
CA ALA A 40 -12.75 -0.85 4.24
C ALA A 40 -11.40 -0.22 4.62
N ALA A 41 -11.12 1.02 4.20
CA ALA A 41 -9.91 1.74 4.56
C ALA A 41 -9.83 2.02 6.08
N ILE A 42 -10.94 2.37 6.72
CA ILE A 42 -11.03 2.57 8.17
C ILE A 42 -10.79 1.26 8.90
N HIS A 43 -11.54 0.22 8.56
CA HIS A 43 -11.48 -1.07 9.25
C HIS A 43 -10.09 -1.72 9.19
N LYS A 44 -9.40 -1.60 8.05
CA LYS A 44 -8.03 -2.11 7.91
C LYS A 44 -7.05 -1.47 8.89
N MET A 45 -7.24 -0.20 9.28
CA MET A 45 -6.32 0.48 10.21
C MET A 45 -6.49 0.00 11.66
N GLU A 46 -7.59 -0.68 12.00
CA GLU A 46 -7.84 -1.23 13.34
C GLU A 46 -7.02 -2.50 13.61
N TYR A 47 -6.41 -3.09 12.58
CA TYR A 47 -5.61 -4.31 12.71
C TYR A 47 -4.28 -4.05 13.44
N LEU A 48 -3.88 -5.03 14.25
CA LEU A 48 -2.59 -5.05 14.93
C LEU A 48 -1.43 -4.92 13.93
N PHE A 49 -0.35 -4.28 14.35
CA PHE A 49 0.83 -4.04 13.51
C PHE A 49 1.40 -5.32 12.87
N ILE A 50 1.44 -6.43 13.61
CA ILE A 50 1.89 -7.71 13.05
C ILE A 50 0.98 -8.23 11.93
N LYS A 51 -0.34 -8.03 12.05
CA LYS A 51 -1.29 -8.40 11.00
C LYS A 51 -1.05 -7.54 9.76
N GLN A 52 -0.77 -6.23 9.91
CA GLN A 52 -0.40 -5.36 8.79
C GLN A 52 0.83 -5.89 8.03
N ILE A 53 1.87 -6.31 8.75
CA ILE A 53 3.06 -6.89 8.14
C ILE A 53 2.71 -8.18 7.38
N LEU A 54 1.96 -9.11 7.97
CA LEU A 54 1.60 -10.37 7.32
C LEU A 54 0.75 -10.17 6.06
N LEU A 55 -0.19 -9.22 6.10
CA LEU A 55 -0.96 -8.80 4.92
C LEU A 55 -0.01 -8.28 3.83
N GLY A 56 0.97 -7.47 4.20
CA GLY A 56 2.00 -6.96 3.31
C GLY A 56 2.90 -8.05 2.73
N VAL A 57 3.32 -9.03 3.53
CA VAL A 57 4.17 -10.15 3.11
C VAL A 57 3.46 -10.96 2.04
N LEU A 58 2.19 -11.32 2.25
CA LEU A 58 1.38 -12.00 1.25
C LEU A 58 1.29 -11.19 -0.05
N GLY A 59 1.06 -9.87 0.06
CA GLY A 59 1.06 -8.95 -1.09
C GLY A 59 2.38 -8.97 -1.86
N GLY A 60 3.51 -8.87 -1.15
CA GLY A 60 4.85 -8.88 -1.75
C GLY A 60 5.18 -10.19 -2.46
N ILE A 61 4.83 -11.33 -1.86
CA ILE A 61 5.05 -12.67 -2.46
C ILE A 61 4.30 -12.77 -3.79
N ILE A 62 3.02 -12.38 -3.83
CA ILE A 62 2.20 -12.49 -5.05
C ILE A 62 2.70 -11.53 -6.14
N LEU A 63 3.11 -10.30 -5.78
CA LEU A 63 3.70 -9.36 -6.73
C LEU A 63 5.01 -9.90 -7.33
N ALA A 64 5.89 -10.45 -6.49
CA ALA A 64 7.13 -11.04 -6.96
C ALA A 64 6.88 -12.23 -7.89
N ALA A 65 5.94 -13.12 -7.54
CA ALA A 65 5.53 -14.24 -8.41
C ALA A 65 5.02 -13.76 -9.77
N GLY A 66 4.21 -12.70 -9.79
CA GLY A 66 3.73 -12.08 -11.02
C GLY A 66 4.84 -11.54 -11.91
N TYR A 67 5.79 -10.79 -11.33
CA TYR A 67 6.94 -10.30 -12.08
C TYR A 67 7.84 -11.42 -12.55
N THR A 68 8.07 -12.45 -11.75
CA THR A 68 8.83 -13.62 -12.19
C THR A 68 8.20 -14.23 -13.43
N ALA A 69 6.88 -14.45 -13.46
CA ALA A 69 6.20 -14.97 -14.65
C ALA A 69 6.40 -14.07 -15.89
N VAL A 70 6.32 -12.75 -15.71
CA VAL A 70 6.60 -11.78 -16.78
C VAL A 70 8.05 -11.85 -17.25
N VAL A 71 9.02 -11.91 -16.34
CA VAL A 71 10.45 -11.99 -16.66
C VAL A 71 10.74 -13.25 -17.47
N PHE A 72 10.21 -14.41 -17.05
CA PHE A 72 10.34 -15.64 -17.84
C PHE A 72 9.73 -15.51 -19.23
N ALA A 73 8.50 -14.98 -19.33
CA ALA A 73 7.84 -14.81 -20.62
C ALA A 73 8.63 -13.87 -21.56
N THR A 74 9.17 -12.77 -21.03
CA THR A 74 9.91 -11.78 -21.80
C THR A 74 11.31 -12.22 -22.19
N VAL A 75 11.97 -13.07 -21.40
CA VAL A 75 13.20 -13.75 -21.83
C VAL A 75 12.94 -14.62 -23.07
N THR A 76 11.81 -15.33 -23.12
CA THR A 76 11.46 -16.16 -24.28
C THR A 76 10.94 -15.36 -25.49
N LYS A 77 10.38 -14.17 -25.25
CA LYS A 77 9.80 -13.27 -26.25
C LYS A 77 10.16 -11.81 -25.95
N PRO A 78 11.39 -11.37 -26.28
CA PRO A 78 11.83 -10.00 -26.04
C PRO A 78 10.91 -8.96 -26.71
N GLY A 79 10.64 -7.85 -26.00
CA GLY A 79 9.81 -6.74 -26.51
C GLY A 79 8.31 -6.91 -26.27
N MET A 80 7.86 -8.05 -25.74
CA MET A 80 6.45 -8.27 -25.37
C MET A 80 6.14 -7.92 -23.90
N ASP A 81 7.06 -7.25 -23.20
CA ASP A 81 6.94 -6.90 -21.79
C ASP A 81 5.61 -6.20 -21.44
N PRO A 82 5.18 -5.14 -22.17
CA PRO A 82 3.93 -4.46 -21.83
C PRO A 82 2.71 -5.37 -21.97
N ILE A 83 2.72 -6.29 -22.94
CA ILE A 83 1.60 -7.23 -23.17
C ILE A 83 1.50 -8.23 -22.04
N PHE A 84 2.60 -8.90 -21.68
CA PHE A 84 2.60 -9.88 -20.59
C PHE A 84 2.29 -9.22 -19.25
N LEU A 85 2.82 -8.03 -19.01
CA LEU A 85 2.48 -7.21 -17.86
C LEU A 85 0.99 -6.87 -17.81
N GLY A 86 0.41 -6.40 -18.93
CA GLY A 86 -0.99 -6.03 -19.02
C GLY A 86 -1.97 -7.19 -18.78
N ILE A 87 -1.55 -8.43 -19.08
CA ILE A 87 -2.37 -9.64 -18.91
C ILE A 87 -2.17 -10.27 -17.51
N LEU A 88 -0.93 -10.45 -17.07
CA LEU A 88 -0.62 -11.21 -15.85
C LEU A 88 -0.73 -10.36 -14.58
N PHE A 89 -0.40 -9.07 -14.65
CA PHE A 89 -0.34 -8.22 -13.48
C PHE A 89 -1.72 -7.92 -12.84
N PRO A 90 -2.81 -7.74 -13.62
CA PRO A 90 -4.16 -7.68 -13.04
C PRO A 90 -4.49 -8.89 -12.17
N GLY A 91 -4.10 -10.10 -12.61
CA GLY A 91 -4.28 -11.34 -11.85
C GLY A 91 -3.61 -11.29 -10.47
N CYS A 92 -2.48 -10.60 -10.33
CA CYS A 92 -1.78 -10.46 -9.06
C CYS A 92 -2.60 -9.65 -8.05
N ILE A 93 -3.10 -8.49 -8.45
CA ILE A 93 -3.88 -7.62 -7.56
C ILE A 93 -5.24 -8.24 -7.22
N ILE A 94 -5.87 -8.94 -8.17
CA ILE A 94 -7.09 -9.72 -7.91
C ILE A 94 -6.80 -10.78 -6.86
N THR A 95 -5.76 -11.58 -7.04
CA THR A 95 -5.38 -12.66 -6.10
C THR A 95 -5.09 -12.11 -4.71
N ILE A 96 -4.33 -11.01 -4.60
CA ILE A 96 -4.05 -10.33 -3.32
C ILE A 96 -5.36 -9.89 -2.66
N THR A 97 -6.27 -9.29 -3.42
CA THR A 97 -7.54 -8.78 -2.89
C THR A 97 -8.41 -9.91 -2.35
N PHE A 98 -8.51 -11.03 -3.07
CA PHE A 98 -9.36 -12.16 -2.67
C PHE A 98 -8.79 -12.98 -1.52
N LEU A 99 -7.47 -13.12 -1.45
CA LEU A 99 -6.81 -13.73 -0.29
C LEU A 99 -6.77 -12.79 0.94
N GLY A 100 -7.26 -11.55 0.77
CA GLY A 100 -7.28 -10.56 1.83
C GLY A 100 -5.91 -9.98 2.15
N GLY A 101 -4.93 -10.05 1.25
CA GLY A 101 -3.61 -9.43 1.41
C GLY A 101 -3.64 -7.89 1.37
N GLY A 102 -2.51 -7.28 1.66
CA GLY A 102 -2.39 -5.83 1.78
C GLY A 102 -1.27 -5.24 0.93
N LEU A 103 -1.57 -4.12 0.29
CA LEU A 103 -0.57 -3.31 -0.43
C LEU A 103 -0.53 -1.90 0.13
N TYR A 104 0.67 -1.33 0.26
CA TYR A 104 0.86 0.06 0.67
C TYR A 104 -0.01 1.02 -0.15
N THR A 105 -0.04 0.82 -1.47
CA THR A 105 -0.79 1.63 -2.44
C THR A 105 -2.29 1.69 -2.20
N SER A 106 -2.92 0.61 -1.75
CA SER A 106 -4.33 0.62 -1.35
C SER A 106 -4.54 1.10 0.09
N HIS A 107 -3.55 0.87 0.98
CA HIS A 107 -3.65 1.26 2.39
C HIS A 107 -3.61 2.76 2.58
N VAL A 108 -2.91 3.51 1.72
CA VAL A 108 -2.84 4.98 1.81
C VAL A 108 -4.17 5.68 1.57
N VAL A 109 -5.20 5.01 1.04
CA VAL A 109 -6.58 5.55 0.92
C VAL A 109 -7.15 5.95 2.29
N SER A 110 -6.67 5.34 3.38
CA SER A 110 -7.07 5.71 4.74
C SER A 110 -6.63 7.11 5.18
N THR A 111 -5.86 7.83 4.35
CA THR A 111 -5.45 9.22 4.58
C THR A 111 -6.65 10.16 4.68
N ILE A 112 -7.63 10.08 3.78
CA ILE A 112 -8.85 10.92 3.85
C ILE A 112 -9.64 10.65 5.14
N PRO A 113 -9.98 9.38 5.50
CA PRO A 113 -10.54 9.07 6.81
C PRO A 113 -9.72 9.61 8.00
N THR A 114 -8.40 9.55 7.93
CA THR A 114 -7.50 10.07 8.98
C THR A 114 -7.60 11.60 9.10
N ILE A 115 -7.61 12.32 7.97
CA ILE A 115 -7.84 13.77 7.93
C ILE A 115 -9.22 14.12 8.49
N LYS A 116 -10.23 13.29 8.22
CA LYS A 116 -11.60 13.41 8.77
C LYS A 116 -11.70 12.94 10.23
N LYS A 117 -10.58 12.59 10.86
CA LYS A 117 -10.45 12.21 12.28
C LYS A 117 -11.29 10.99 12.66
N THR A 118 -11.48 10.06 11.74
CA THR A 118 -12.17 8.78 12.02
C THR A 118 -11.18 7.66 12.34
N ILE A 119 -9.88 7.92 12.27
CA ILE A 119 -8.79 6.97 12.56
C ILE A 119 -7.76 7.67 13.46
N PHE A 120 -7.14 6.93 14.39
CA PHE A 120 -5.98 7.45 15.12
C PHE A 120 -4.79 7.56 14.17
N VAL A 121 -4.09 8.71 14.19
CA VAL A 121 -2.89 8.92 13.36
C VAL A 121 -1.82 7.84 13.59
N GLU A 122 -1.70 7.35 14.83
CA GLU A 122 -0.79 6.26 15.17
C GLU A 122 -1.15 4.95 14.45
N ASP A 123 -2.45 4.60 14.41
CA ASP A 123 -2.94 3.39 13.76
C ASP A 123 -2.81 3.50 12.24
N TYR A 124 -3.04 4.69 11.68
CA TYR A 124 -2.76 5.00 10.28
C TYR A 124 -1.28 4.78 9.93
N LEU A 125 -0.35 5.35 10.70
CA LEU A 125 1.09 5.20 10.46
C LEU A 125 1.54 3.73 10.60
N LYS A 126 1.07 3.03 11.64
CA LYS A 126 1.33 1.59 11.82
C LYS A 126 0.78 0.77 10.66
N GLY A 127 -0.40 1.11 10.17
CA GLY A 127 -1.04 0.46 9.03
C GLY A 127 -0.22 0.58 7.76
N ILE A 128 0.03 1.80 7.30
CA ILE A 128 0.72 2.02 6.02
C ILE A 128 2.19 1.58 6.07
N LEU A 129 2.90 1.82 7.18
CA LEU A 129 4.31 1.44 7.30
C LEU A 129 4.45 -0.06 7.53
N GLY A 130 3.54 -0.67 8.30
CA GLY A 130 3.52 -2.11 8.53
C GLY A 130 3.29 -2.89 7.23
N VAL A 131 2.32 -2.48 6.42
CA VAL A 131 2.07 -3.11 5.11
C VAL A 131 3.21 -2.85 4.13
N LEU A 132 3.77 -1.63 4.09
CA LEU A 132 4.92 -1.33 3.22
C LEU A 132 6.12 -2.20 3.57
N LEU A 133 6.47 -2.29 4.87
CA LEU A 133 7.52 -3.19 5.35
C LEU A 133 7.20 -4.64 4.98
N GLY A 134 5.96 -5.07 5.16
CA GLY A 134 5.52 -6.39 4.74
C GLY A 134 5.71 -6.62 3.24
N ASN A 135 5.38 -5.65 2.38
CA ASN A 135 5.58 -5.77 0.92
C ASN A 135 7.08 -5.94 0.59
N PHE A 136 7.96 -5.16 1.22
CA PHE A 136 9.42 -5.33 1.10
C PHE A 136 9.88 -6.72 1.52
N LEU A 137 9.47 -7.19 2.70
CA LEU A 137 9.83 -8.50 3.23
C LEU A 137 9.26 -9.65 2.39
N GLY A 138 8.04 -9.51 1.87
CA GLY A 138 7.40 -10.52 1.03
C GLY A 138 8.14 -10.73 -0.28
N THR A 139 8.52 -9.64 -0.96
CA THR A 139 9.34 -9.74 -2.18
C THR A 139 10.75 -10.29 -1.90
N LEU A 140 11.37 -9.93 -0.77
CA LEU A 140 12.67 -10.48 -0.35
C LEU A 140 12.58 -12.00 -0.13
N PHE A 141 11.61 -12.43 0.67
CA PHE A 141 11.38 -13.83 0.99
C PHE A 141 11.12 -14.64 -0.28
N PHE A 142 10.32 -14.08 -1.20
CA PHE A 142 10.10 -14.69 -2.49
C PHE A 142 11.40 -14.85 -3.28
N VAL A 143 12.22 -13.79 -3.42
CA VAL A 143 13.49 -13.87 -4.19
C VAL A 143 14.45 -14.90 -3.58
N ILE A 144 14.55 -14.98 -2.24
CA ILE A 144 15.36 -16.01 -1.58
C ILE A 144 14.87 -17.41 -1.96
N ILE A 145 13.58 -17.69 -1.83
CA ILE A 145 13.01 -19.00 -2.18
C ILE A 145 13.14 -19.28 -3.67
N PHE A 146 12.90 -18.28 -4.52
CA PHE A 146 13.02 -18.37 -5.96
C PHE A 146 14.42 -18.82 -6.38
N THR A 147 15.46 -18.21 -5.80
CA THR A 147 16.87 -18.61 -6.00
C THR A 147 17.12 -20.04 -5.51
N LEU A 148 16.66 -20.38 -4.30
CA LEU A 148 16.81 -21.74 -3.72
C LEU A 148 16.05 -22.81 -4.50
N ALA A 149 14.97 -22.44 -5.21
CA ALA A 149 14.20 -23.32 -6.08
C ALA A 149 14.88 -23.60 -7.43
N GLY A 150 16.13 -23.16 -7.63
CA GLY A 150 16.93 -23.46 -8.82
C GLY A 150 16.97 -22.33 -9.86
N ALA A 151 16.31 -21.19 -9.62
CA ALA A 151 16.28 -20.10 -10.58
C ALA A 151 17.67 -19.53 -10.93
N HIS A 152 18.64 -19.66 -10.01
CA HIS A 152 20.03 -19.26 -10.22
C HIS A 152 20.70 -19.93 -11.43
N THR A 153 20.15 -21.05 -11.92
CA THR A 153 20.61 -21.72 -13.14
C THR A 153 20.18 -21.01 -14.43
N ASN A 154 19.28 -20.03 -14.34
CA ASN A 154 18.77 -19.28 -15.49
C ASN A 154 19.33 -17.84 -15.49
N SER A 155 20.53 -17.71 -16.04
CA SER A 155 21.26 -16.43 -16.12
C SER A 155 20.47 -15.34 -16.84
N ALA A 156 19.73 -15.68 -17.90
CA ALA A 156 18.92 -14.74 -18.67
C ALA A 156 17.80 -14.10 -17.84
N VAL A 157 17.19 -14.85 -16.90
CA VAL A 157 16.13 -14.34 -16.01
C VAL A 157 16.69 -13.31 -15.03
N PHE A 158 17.85 -13.59 -14.42
CA PHE A 158 18.51 -12.64 -13.52
C PHE A 158 18.95 -11.37 -14.26
N ALA A 159 19.59 -11.53 -15.43
CA ALA A 159 19.98 -10.41 -16.28
C ALA A 159 18.78 -9.55 -16.71
N LYS A 160 17.68 -10.18 -17.12
CA LYS A 160 16.45 -9.45 -17.51
C LYS A 160 15.86 -8.68 -16.34
N ALA A 161 15.76 -9.30 -15.16
CA ALA A 161 15.25 -8.62 -13.97
C ALA A 161 16.14 -7.42 -13.58
N TYR A 162 17.47 -7.57 -13.65
CA TYR A 162 18.40 -6.48 -13.40
C TYR A 162 18.21 -5.32 -14.39
N SER A 163 18.16 -5.63 -15.69
CA SER A 163 17.94 -4.65 -16.76
C SER A 163 16.62 -3.89 -16.57
N MET A 164 15.54 -4.57 -16.19
CA MET A 164 14.28 -3.91 -15.85
C MET A 164 14.40 -2.98 -14.63
N GLY A 165 15.22 -3.34 -13.64
CA GLY A 165 15.55 -2.47 -12.51
C GLY A 165 16.27 -1.19 -12.95
N ILE A 166 17.27 -1.30 -13.84
CA ILE A 166 17.94 -0.14 -14.44
C ILE A 166 16.95 0.74 -15.21
N HIS A 167 16.12 0.15 -16.07
CA HIS A 167 15.15 0.89 -16.88
C HIS A 167 14.09 1.62 -16.03
N LYS A 168 13.79 1.12 -14.82
CA LYS A 168 12.89 1.79 -13.86
C LYS A 168 13.47 3.08 -13.28
N MET A 169 14.77 3.34 -13.43
CA MET A 169 15.40 4.62 -13.09
C MET A 169 15.39 5.63 -14.24
N PHE A 170 14.68 5.34 -15.35
CA PHE A 170 14.69 6.16 -16.57
C PHE A 170 16.14 6.44 -17.02
N GLU A 171 16.41 7.64 -17.54
CA GLU A 171 17.74 8.02 -18.06
C GLU A 171 18.85 7.96 -17.00
N ALA A 172 18.51 8.07 -15.71
CA ALA A 172 19.49 7.97 -14.63
C ALA A 172 20.02 6.54 -14.40
N GLY A 173 19.38 5.53 -15.01
CA GLY A 173 19.92 4.17 -15.06
C GLY A 173 21.20 4.07 -15.91
N GLU A 174 21.33 4.91 -16.93
CA GLU A 174 22.44 4.88 -17.89
C GLU A 174 23.38 6.09 -17.77
N SER A 175 22.89 7.21 -17.23
CA SER A 175 23.65 8.47 -17.13
C SER A 175 23.67 9.04 -15.72
N ASN A 176 24.88 9.33 -15.22
CA ASN A 176 25.12 9.90 -13.89
C ASN A 176 25.09 11.44 -13.84
N SER A 177 24.65 12.11 -14.92
CA SER A 177 24.61 13.57 -14.92
C SER A 177 23.59 14.10 -13.90
N ALA A 178 23.89 15.22 -13.25
CA ALA A 178 22.95 15.83 -12.29
C ALA A 178 21.58 16.13 -12.94
N LYS A 179 21.57 16.52 -14.22
CA LYS A 179 20.36 16.77 -15.00
C LYS A 179 19.51 15.50 -15.16
N THR A 180 20.11 14.39 -15.62
CA THR A 180 19.39 13.12 -15.85
C THR A 180 18.85 12.56 -14.53
N ILE A 181 19.60 12.68 -13.44
CA ILE A 181 19.15 12.28 -12.10
C ILE A 181 17.90 13.06 -11.67
N VAL A 182 17.94 14.40 -11.75
CA VAL A 182 16.80 15.23 -11.33
C VAL A 182 15.56 14.96 -12.19
N ILE A 183 15.71 14.88 -13.52
CA ILE A 183 14.60 14.56 -14.44
C ILE A 183 14.02 13.18 -14.10
N SER A 184 14.87 12.18 -13.85
CA SER A 184 14.43 10.83 -13.53
C SER A 184 13.69 10.76 -12.19
N VAL A 185 14.16 11.44 -11.15
CA VAL A 185 13.46 11.52 -9.85
C VAL A 185 12.05 12.10 -10.02
N ILE A 186 11.92 13.19 -10.78
CA ILE A 186 10.62 13.81 -11.06
C ILE A 186 9.73 12.87 -11.87
N ALA A 187 10.29 12.20 -12.90
CA ALA A 187 9.57 11.24 -13.73
C ALA A 187 9.07 10.05 -12.91
N VAL A 188 9.91 9.47 -12.04
CA VAL A 188 9.53 8.39 -11.12
C VAL A 188 8.42 8.85 -10.17
N PHE A 189 8.55 10.03 -9.58
CA PHE A 189 7.55 10.58 -8.67
C PHE A 189 6.20 10.78 -9.37
N ALA A 190 6.18 11.45 -10.52
CA ALA A 190 4.97 11.69 -11.31
C ALA A 190 4.34 10.37 -11.81
N SER A 191 5.18 9.43 -12.25
CA SER A 191 4.76 8.08 -12.63
C SER A 191 4.14 7.33 -11.44
N GLY A 192 4.70 7.49 -10.23
CA GLY A 192 4.12 6.97 -9.00
C GLY A 192 2.74 7.54 -8.69
N ILE A 193 2.53 8.82 -8.95
CA ILE A 193 1.21 9.45 -8.83
C ILE A 193 0.20 8.77 -9.77
N LEU A 194 0.54 8.68 -11.05
CA LEU A 194 -0.33 8.09 -12.07
C LEU A 194 -0.62 6.62 -11.78
N CYS A 195 0.38 5.86 -11.34
CA CYS A 195 0.20 4.48 -10.89
C CYS A 195 -0.86 4.39 -9.80
N ASN A 196 -0.73 5.16 -8.72
CA ASN A 196 -1.60 4.94 -7.58
C ASN A 196 -2.96 5.63 -7.68
N ILE A 197 -3.16 6.56 -8.61
CA ILE A 197 -4.53 6.97 -9.03
C ILE A 197 -5.28 5.74 -9.56
N MET A 198 -4.63 4.89 -10.35
CA MET A 198 -5.27 3.67 -10.88
C MET A 198 -5.38 2.60 -9.81
N VAL A 199 -4.30 2.27 -9.10
CA VAL A 199 -4.28 1.15 -8.14
C VAL A 199 -5.20 1.40 -6.95
N SER A 200 -5.21 2.61 -6.38
CA SER A 200 -6.07 2.90 -5.23
C SER A 200 -7.57 2.87 -5.56
N SER A 201 -7.93 3.03 -6.84
CA SER A 201 -9.34 2.92 -7.30
C SER A 201 -9.91 1.52 -7.13
N THR A 202 -9.06 0.50 -7.01
CA THR A 202 -9.50 -0.88 -6.77
C THR A 202 -10.29 -1.00 -5.47
N LEU A 203 -9.95 -0.23 -4.43
CA LEU A 203 -10.62 -0.31 -3.13
C LEU A 203 -12.11 0.10 -3.22
N PRO A 204 -12.48 1.28 -3.73
CA PRO A 204 -13.89 1.59 -3.96
C PRO A 204 -14.54 0.69 -5.01
N LEU A 205 -13.82 0.26 -6.05
CA LEU A 205 -14.38 -0.64 -7.07
C LEU A 205 -14.80 -2.01 -6.49
N THR A 206 -14.09 -2.56 -5.50
CA THR A 206 -14.55 -3.80 -4.82
C THR A 206 -15.89 -3.64 -4.10
N SER A 207 -16.19 -2.43 -3.65
CA SER A 207 -17.43 -2.14 -2.92
C SER A 207 -18.55 -1.64 -3.82
N ALA A 208 -18.28 -1.39 -5.10
CA ALA A 208 -19.25 -0.89 -6.06
C ALA A 208 -20.27 -1.96 -6.50
N SER A 209 -19.98 -3.24 -6.24
CA SER A 209 -20.86 -4.37 -6.57
C SER A 209 -20.79 -5.46 -5.50
N LYS A 210 -21.92 -6.12 -5.24
CA LYS A 210 -22.00 -7.31 -4.38
C LYS A 210 -21.61 -8.60 -5.12
N ASN A 211 -21.45 -8.55 -6.45
CA ASN A 211 -21.10 -9.71 -7.26
C ASN A 211 -19.58 -10.00 -7.16
N THR A 212 -19.22 -11.20 -6.70
CA THR A 212 -17.83 -11.64 -6.54
C THR A 212 -17.06 -11.73 -7.85
N LEU A 213 -17.72 -11.82 -9.02
CA LEU A 213 -17.07 -11.77 -10.32
C LEU A 213 -16.79 -10.34 -10.80
N ALA A 214 -17.48 -9.33 -10.28
CA ALA A 214 -17.31 -7.95 -10.75
C ALA A 214 -15.88 -7.41 -10.56
N PRO A 215 -15.19 -7.63 -9.41
CA PRO A 215 -13.81 -7.19 -9.24
C PRO A 215 -12.85 -7.69 -10.32
N PHE A 216 -13.04 -8.91 -10.85
CA PHE A 216 -12.17 -9.44 -11.93
C PHE A 216 -12.16 -8.53 -13.16
N PHE A 217 -13.35 -8.09 -13.60
CA PHE A 217 -13.49 -7.22 -14.77
C PHE A 217 -13.16 -5.76 -14.45
N LEU A 218 -13.56 -5.27 -13.26
CA LEU A 218 -13.32 -3.88 -12.86
C LEU A 218 -11.85 -3.58 -12.63
N PHE A 219 -11.07 -4.57 -12.20
CA PHE A 219 -9.64 -4.38 -11.93
C PHE A 219 -8.78 -4.46 -13.18
N LEU A 220 -9.23 -5.19 -14.21
CA LEU A 220 -8.47 -5.44 -15.42
C LEU A 220 -7.94 -4.15 -16.05
N PHE A 221 -8.82 -3.19 -16.31
CA PHE A 221 -8.47 -1.93 -16.97
C PHE A 221 -7.56 -1.02 -16.15
N PRO A 222 -7.91 -0.59 -14.92
CA PRO A 222 -7.04 0.31 -14.16
C PRO A 222 -5.66 -0.29 -13.94
N ILE A 223 -5.57 -1.61 -13.73
CA ILE A 223 -4.27 -2.27 -13.56
C ILE A 223 -3.51 -2.34 -14.89
N ALA A 224 -4.14 -2.84 -15.96
CA ALA A 224 -3.48 -2.93 -17.26
C ALA A 224 -2.98 -1.57 -17.75
N PHE A 225 -3.75 -0.49 -17.56
CA PHE A 225 -3.36 0.85 -17.99
C PHE A 225 -2.06 1.31 -17.35
N PHE A 226 -1.92 1.19 -16.02
CA PHE A 226 -0.70 1.69 -15.38
C PHE A 226 0.51 0.82 -15.70
N VAL A 227 0.32 -0.51 -15.79
CA VAL A 227 1.45 -1.42 -15.97
C VAL A 227 1.94 -1.39 -17.43
N ILE A 228 1.04 -1.34 -18.41
CA ILE A 228 1.39 -1.16 -19.84
C ILE A 228 2.10 0.18 -20.03
N SER A 229 1.66 1.24 -19.33
CA SER A 229 2.30 2.56 -19.37
C SER A 229 3.65 2.61 -18.64
N GLY A 230 4.09 1.51 -18.00
CA GLY A 230 5.35 1.46 -17.26
C GLY A 230 5.36 2.30 -15.99
N TYR A 231 4.20 2.55 -15.36
CA TYR A 231 4.15 3.40 -14.18
C TYR A 231 4.77 2.76 -12.93
N GLN A 232 5.30 3.60 -12.04
CA GLN A 232 6.07 3.16 -10.89
C GLN A 232 5.17 2.73 -9.72
N HIS A 233 5.20 1.44 -9.38
CA HIS A 233 4.49 0.88 -8.24
C HIS A 233 5.51 0.45 -7.18
N ALA A 234 5.62 1.21 -6.10
CA ALA A 234 6.66 1.01 -5.11
C ALA A 234 6.69 -0.42 -4.51
N PRO A 235 5.55 -1.03 -4.10
CA PRO A 235 5.56 -2.41 -3.60
C PRO A 235 6.05 -3.45 -4.61
N ALA A 236 5.79 -3.22 -5.90
CA ALA A 236 6.32 -4.05 -6.98
C ALA A 236 7.81 -3.82 -7.21
N ASN A 237 8.25 -2.57 -7.13
CA ASN A 237 9.62 -2.16 -7.41
C ASN A 237 10.63 -2.78 -6.42
N THR A 238 10.19 -3.25 -5.24
CA THR A 238 11.06 -3.94 -4.29
C THR A 238 11.52 -5.31 -4.80
N PHE A 239 10.75 -5.98 -5.66
CA PHE A 239 11.20 -7.21 -6.33
C PHE A 239 12.50 -6.97 -7.12
N PHE A 240 12.54 -5.90 -7.91
CA PHE A 240 13.71 -5.55 -8.70
C PHE A 240 14.90 -5.11 -7.83
N LEU A 241 14.66 -4.41 -6.72
CA LEU A 241 15.71 -4.12 -5.74
C LEU A 241 16.39 -5.43 -5.28
N TRP A 242 15.60 -6.43 -4.88
CA TRP A 242 16.14 -7.69 -4.38
C TRP A 242 16.83 -8.52 -5.47
N MET A 243 16.30 -8.50 -6.70
CA MET A 243 16.96 -9.13 -7.84
C MET A 243 18.31 -8.47 -8.15
N MET A 244 18.39 -7.14 -8.14
CA MET A 244 19.65 -6.41 -8.38
C MET A 244 20.67 -6.65 -7.26
N ILE A 245 20.22 -6.72 -5.99
CA ILE A 245 21.10 -7.08 -4.86
C ILE A 245 21.60 -8.52 -5.01
N SER A 246 20.71 -9.46 -5.35
CA SER A 246 21.08 -10.86 -5.58
C SER A 246 22.13 -10.97 -6.69
N GLU A 247 21.97 -10.23 -7.78
CA GLU A 247 22.92 -10.24 -8.89
C GLU A 247 24.30 -9.71 -8.48
N ASN A 248 24.35 -8.60 -7.74
CA ASN A 248 25.61 -8.04 -7.23
C ASN A 248 26.35 -8.94 -6.23
N ILE A 249 25.65 -9.85 -5.54
CA ILE A 249 26.25 -10.77 -4.57
C ILE A 249 26.72 -12.06 -5.24
N PHE A 250 25.90 -12.60 -6.15
CA PHE A 250 26.05 -13.98 -6.62
C PHE A 250 26.43 -14.10 -8.10
N HIS A 251 26.30 -13.04 -8.89
CA HIS A 251 26.71 -13.01 -10.31
C HIS A 251 26.05 -14.12 -11.15
N PHE A 252 24.78 -14.46 -10.87
CA PHE A 252 24.08 -15.54 -11.56
C PHE A 252 23.79 -15.21 -13.03
N GLY A 253 23.65 -13.93 -13.36
CA GLY A 253 23.29 -13.41 -14.66
C GLY A 253 24.34 -12.54 -15.34
N SER A 254 25.51 -12.28 -14.72
CA SER A 254 26.51 -11.29 -15.17
C SER A 254 26.88 -11.40 -16.65
N ASP A 255 27.22 -12.60 -17.12
CA ASP A 255 27.56 -12.83 -18.53
C ASP A 255 26.39 -12.48 -19.46
N ALA A 256 25.17 -12.89 -19.10
CA ALA A 256 23.98 -12.58 -19.88
C ALA A 256 23.63 -11.08 -19.83
N LEU A 257 23.86 -10.44 -18.69
CA LEU A 257 23.63 -9.02 -18.47
C LEU A 257 24.55 -8.18 -19.35
N GLN A 258 25.84 -8.51 -19.37
CA GLN A 258 26.84 -7.84 -20.20
C GLN A 258 26.62 -8.10 -21.69
N ASN A 259 26.43 -9.36 -22.09
CA ASN A 259 26.35 -9.72 -23.51
C ASN A 259 25.03 -9.28 -24.16
N THR A 260 23.93 -9.23 -23.41
CA THR A 260 22.60 -8.92 -23.96
C THR A 260 22.23 -7.45 -23.79
N TYR A 261 22.55 -6.85 -22.64
CA TYR A 261 22.11 -5.50 -22.28
C TYR A 261 23.25 -4.50 -22.21
N HIS A 262 24.51 -4.95 -22.32
CA HIS A 262 25.70 -4.09 -22.19
C HIS A 262 25.77 -3.37 -20.84
N ILE A 263 25.24 -4.01 -19.80
CA ILE A 263 25.27 -3.54 -18.41
C ILE A 263 26.21 -4.45 -17.62
N ASN A 264 26.96 -3.87 -16.69
CA ASN A 264 27.67 -4.61 -15.66
C ASN A 264 27.00 -4.29 -14.33
N GLU A 265 26.79 -5.29 -13.49
CA GLU A 265 26.21 -5.09 -12.16
C GLU A 265 27.14 -4.28 -11.27
N GLN A 266 26.58 -3.24 -10.62
CA GLN A 266 27.32 -2.40 -9.70
C GLN A 266 26.51 -2.08 -8.44
N TRP A 267 27.19 -2.03 -7.29
CA TRP A 267 26.58 -1.63 -6.01
C TRP A 267 26.02 -0.21 -6.06
N VAL A 268 26.61 0.67 -6.86
CA VAL A 268 26.12 2.04 -7.04
C VAL A 268 24.72 2.06 -7.64
N ASP A 269 24.35 1.08 -8.47
CA ASP A 269 23.03 1.03 -9.08
C ASP A 269 21.95 0.68 -8.05
N ILE A 270 22.29 -0.09 -7.01
CA ILE A 270 21.39 -0.33 -5.86
C ILE A 270 21.11 0.97 -5.12
N VAL A 271 22.16 1.76 -4.85
CA VAL A 271 22.03 3.05 -4.16
C VAL A 271 21.19 4.00 -5.00
N LYS A 272 21.48 4.12 -6.30
CA LYS A 272 20.65 4.90 -7.23
C LYS A 272 19.21 4.41 -7.24
N TYR A 273 18.97 3.10 -7.29
CA TYR A 273 17.62 2.55 -7.34
C TYR A 273 16.80 2.94 -6.09
N ILE A 274 17.43 2.96 -4.90
CA ILE A 274 16.76 3.41 -3.68
C ILE A 274 16.37 4.90 -3.77
N PHE A 275 17.30 5.78 -4.16
CA PHE A 275 17.09 7.23 -4.11
C PHE A 275 16.36 7.81 -5.33
N ILE A 276 16.54 7.22 -6.50
CA ILE A 276 15.95 7.67 -7.76
C ILE A 276 14.63 6.98 -8.02
N ASN A 277 14.49 5.69 -7.69
CA ASN A 277 13.27 4.93 -7.93
C ASN A 277 12.41 4.76 -6.66
N LEU A 278 12.87 4.03 -5.65
CA LEU A 278 11.98 3.57 -4.56
C LEU A 278 11.42 4.72 -3.74
N ILE A 279 12.26 5.65 -3.25
CA ILE A 279 11.78 6.77 -2.43
C ILE A 279 10.82 7.67 -3.23
N PRO A 280 11.15 8.15 -4.44
CA PRO A 280 10.22 8.97 -5.21
C PRO A 280 8.95 8.23 -5.61
N ALA A 281 9.03 6.93 -5.92
CA ALA A 281 7.85 6.11 -6.21
C ALA A 281 6.92 5.94 -5.00
N ILE A 282 7.46 5.72 -3.80
CA ILE A 282 6.68 5.65 -2.55
C ILE A 282 5.93 6.97 -2.34
N LEU A 283 6.62 8.11 -2.47
CA LEU A 283 6.01 9.43 -2.29
C LEU A 283 4.97 9.73 -3.37
N GLY A 284 5.27 9.41 -4.63
CA GLY A 284 4.33 9.57 -5.74
C GLY A 284 3.08 8.72 -5.56
N ASN A 285 3.27 7.44 -5.19
CA ASN A 285 2.17 6.54 -4.86
C ASN A 285 1.35 7.10 -3.71
N TRP A 286 1.97 7.63 -2.65
CA TRP A 286 1.24 8.28 -1.57
C TRP A 286 0.38 9.42 -2.10
N VAL A 287 0.95 10.39 -2.82
CA VAL A 287 0.17 11.53 -3.35
C VAL A 287 -1.01 11.08 -4.23
N GLY A 288 -0.79 10.14 -5.14
CA GLY A 288 -1.83 9.64 -6.05
C GLY A 288 -2.99 8.95 -5.33
N GLY A 289 -2.67 8.03 -4.40
CA GLY A 289 -3.66 7.18 -3.74
C GLY A 289 -4.12 7.65 -2.37
N ALA A 290 -3.45 8.61 -1.74
CA ALA A 290 -3.84 9.21 -0.47
C ALA A 290 -4.68 10.48 -0.65
N ILE A 291 -4.31 11.30 -1.64
CA ILE A 291 -4.84 12.64 -1.82
C ILE A 291 -5.65 12.74 -3.11
N ILE A 292 -5.03 12.49 -4.27
CA ILE A 292 -5.65 12.84 -5.55
C ILE A 292 -6.92 12.02 -5.81
N LEU A 293 -6.81 10.70 -5.91
CA LEU A 293 -8.00 9.88 -6.22
C LEU A 293 -9.05 9.96 -5.10
N PRO A 294 -8.75 9.64 -3.82
CA PRO A 294 -9.79 9.63 -2.79
C PRO A 294 -10.35 11.03 -2.51
N GLY A 295 -9.53 12.07 -2.66
CA GLY A 295 -9.95 13.46 -2.53
C GLY A 295 -10.93 13.87 -3.62
N ILE A 296 -10.64 13.58 -4.89
CA ILE A 296 -11.57 13.84 -6.00
C ILE A 296 -12.89 13.08 -5.78
N LEU A 297 -12.83 11.79 -5.45
CA LEU A 297 -14.03 10.98 -5.20
C LEU A 297 -14.84 11.51 -4.01
N HIS A 298 -14.16 11.99 -2.96
CA HIS A 298 -14.82 12.64 -1.82
C HIS A 298 -15.49 13.96 -2.22
N LEU A 299 -14.83 14.81 -3.00
CA LEU A 299 -15.37 16.11 -3.43
C LEU A 299 -16.58 15.95 -4.34
N ILE A 300 -16.55 15.00 -5.28
CA ILE A 300 -17.70 14.69 -6.15
C ILE A 300 -18.91 14.21 -5.33
N ASN A 301 -18.65 13.50 -4.22
CA ASN A 301 -19.69 12.88 -3.39
C ASN A 301 -19.78 13.54 -2.01
N SER A 302 -19.49 14.84 -1.91
CA SER A 302 -19.32 15.52 -0.61
C SER A 302 -20.57 15.43 0.26
N ASP A 303 -21.75 15.53 -0.34
CA ASP A 303 -23.02 15.58 0.39
C ASP A 303 -23.25 14.31 1.21
N ILE A 304 -22.94 13.15 0.62
CA ILE A 304 -23.11 11.86 1.29
C ILE A 304 -21.88 11.43 2.07
N THR A 305 -20.68 11.66 1.54
CA THR A 305 -19.43 11.25 2.21
C THR A 305 -19.17 12.07 3.47
N ASN A 306 -19.60 13.33 3.55
CA ASN A 306 -19.54 14.10 4.80
C ASN A 306 -20.46 13.49 5.87
N VAL A 307 -21.68 13.08 5.52
CA VAL A 307 -22.59 12.39 6.45
C VAL A 307 -21.99 11.05 6.90
N PHE A 308 -21.39 10.29 5.98
CA PHE A 308 -20.63 9.08 6.30
C PHE A 308 -19.51 9.35 7.31
N PHE A 309 -18.67 10.35 7.07
CA PHE A 309 -17.57 10.67 7.97
C PHE A 309 -18.05 11.17 9.33
N LYS A 310 -19.20 11.86 9.41
CA LYS A 310 -19.83 12.19 10.70
C LYS A 310 -20.25 10.94 11.47
N LYS A 311 -20.86 9.95 10.80
CA LYS A 311 -21.25 8.65 11.41
C LYS A 311 -20.02 7.87 11.90
N GLU A 312 -18.97 7.80 11.09
CA GLU A 312 -17.72 7.13 11.47
C GLU A 312 -16.96 7.89 12.57
N ARG A 313 -17.03 9.24 12.58
CA ARG A 313 -16.49 10.07 13.66
C ARG A 313 -17.20 9.81 14.98
N LEU A 314 -18.53 9.68 14.97
CA LEU A 314 -19.31 9.33 16.15
C LEU A 314 -18.88 7.97 16.72
N LYS A 315 -18.74 6.93 15.88
CA LYS A 315 -18.22 5.62 16.29
C LYS A 315 -16.82 5.72 16.90
N PHE A 316 -15.93 6.47 16.23
CA PHE A 316 -14.56 6.69 16.70
C PHE A 316 -14.52 7.35 18.08
N LEU A 317 -15.33 8.40 18.29
CA LEU A 317 -15.38 9.12 19.56
C LEU A 317 -15.92 8.27 20.70
N ASN A 318 -16.95 7.48 20.44
CA ASN A 318 -17.50 6.52 21.42
C ASN A 318 -16.43 5.52 21.86
N HIS A 319 -15.70 4.93 20.90
CA HIS A 319 -14.57 4.05 21.21
C HIS A 319 -13.45 4.77 21.97
N GLN A 320 -13.12 6.01 21.58
CA GLN A 320 -12.09 6.81 22.25
C GLN A 320 -12.49 7.14 23.71
N LEU A 321 -13.76 7.46 23.95
CA LEU A 321 -14.28 7.76 25.28
C LEU A 321 -14.22 6.52 26.18
N GLY A 322 -14.65 5.36 25.68
CA GLY A 322 -14.55 4.08 26.39
C GLY A 322 -13.11 3.77 26.83
N ARG A 323 -12.13 3.90 25.93
CA ARG A 323 -10.70 3.70 26.26
C ARG A 323 -10.18 4.66 27.34
N ILE A 324 -10.71 5.88 27.41
CA ILE A 324 -10.33 6.85 28.45
C ILE A 324 -10.92 6.42 29.80
N GLN A 325 -12.21 6.05 29.81
CA GLN A 325 -12.91 5.60 31.02
C GLN A 325 -12.25 4.35 31.62
N GLU A 326 -11.94 3.33 30.80
CA GLU A 326 -11.21 2.13 31.23
C GLU A 326 -9.85 2.45 31.87
N LYS A 327 -9.08 3.37 31.27
CA LYS A 327 -7.78 3.81 31.82
C LYS A 327 -7.93 4.56 33.14
N GLU A 328 -8.95 5.38 33.28
CA GLU A 328 -9.25 6.10 34.52
C GLU A 328 -9.64 5.12 35.64
N GLU A 329 -10.48 4.13 35.33
CA GLU A 329 -10.89 3.07 36.26
C GLU A 329 -9.71 2.21 36.69
N ALA A 330 -8.89 1.74 35.75
CA ALA A 330 -7.67 0.97 36.05
C ALA A 330 -6.68 1.75 36.92
N LYS A 331 -6.57 3.08 36.72
CA LYS A 331 -5.73 3.94 37.56
C LYS A 331 -6.29 4.08 38.97
N LYS A 332 -7.62 4.20 39.12
CA LYS A 332 -8.30 4.26 40.42
C LYS A 332 -8.11 2.97 41.20
N LEU A 333 -8.32 1.80 40.59
CA LEU A 333 -8.09 0.50 41.19
C LEU A 333 -6.63 0.33 41.66
N LYS A 334 -5.64 0.76 40.87
CA LYS A 334 -4.22 0.73 41.27
C LYS A 334 -3.91 1.64 42.46
N LEU A 335 -4.57 2.80 42.56
CA LEU A 335 -4.41 3.71 43.71
C LEU A 335 -5.02 3.12 44.98
N GLU A 336 -6.21 2.53 44.88
CA GLU A 336 -6.89 1.85 45.98
C GLU A 336 -6.07 0.65 46.51
N GLN A 337 -5.50 -0.16 45.60
CA GLN A 337 -4.58 -1.24 45.97
C GLN A 337 -3.31 -0.72 46.67
N LYS A 338 -2.69 0.35 46.16
CA LYS A 338 -1.52 0.98 46.81
C LYS A 338 -1.85 1.54 48.18
N ALA A 339 -3.04 2.12 48.36
CA ALA A 339 -3.51 2.62 49.65
C ALA A 339 -3.69 1.47 50.64
N LYS A 340 -4.37 0.38 50.25
CA LYS A 340 -4.53 -0.84 51.05
C LYS A 340 -3.19 -1.46 51.46
N ASN A 341 -2.23 -1.55 50.54
CA ASN A 341 -0.92 -2.13 50.85
C ASN A 341 -0.09 -1.24 51.79
N LYS A 342 -0.30 0.08 51.79
CA LYS A 342 0.35 1.00 52.74
C LYS A 342 -0.26 0.93 54.14
N SER A 343 -1.57 0.70 54.26
CA SER A 343 -2.21 0.51 55.56
C SER A 343 -1.86 -0.83 56.19
N VAL A 344 -1.71 -1.90 55.39
CA VAL A 344 -1.26 -3.22 55.89
C VAL A 344 0.20 -3.21 56.38
N LYS A 345 1.09 -2.40 55.79
CA LYS A 345 2.50 -2.26 56.24
C LYS A 345 2.70 -1.36 57.47
N LYS A 346 1.65 -0.67 57.93
CA LYS A 346 1.68 0.20 59.13
C LYS A 346 1.11 -0.48 60.38
N LEU A 347 0.56 -1.68 60.22
CA LEU A 347 0.24 -2.64 61.27
C LEU A 347 1.40 -3.65 61.34
#